data_AF-A0A2G5KYV5-F1
#
_entry.id   AF-A0A2G5KYV5-F1
#
_cell.length_a   1.000
_cell.length_b   1.000
_cell.length_c   1.000
_cell.angle_alpha   90.00
_cell.angle_beta   90.00
_cell.angle_gamma   90.00
#
_symmetry.space_group_name_H-M   'P 1'
#
loop_
_entity.id
_entity.type
_entity.pdbx_description
1 polymer ?
#
loop_
_entity_poly.entity_id
_entity_poly.type
_entity_poly.pdbx_seq_one_letter_code
_entity_poly.pdbx_strand_id
1 'polypeptide(L)' 'MKITLDIQDNRFDTFMDLIQTLDYVSINEEKSVPEWQQQEVSKRLELVDSGEMKTRSWDSAKKDLFKK' A
#
# COMPACT_ATOMS: atom_id res chain seq x y z
N MET A 1 -22.78 -1.45 -17.43
CA MET A 1 -23.06 -2.63 -18.28
C MET A 1 -22.68 -3.86 -17.48
N LYS A 2 -23.55 -4.86 -17.33
CA LYS A 2 -23.28 -6.06 -16.52
C LYS A 2 -23.19 -7.26 -17.47
N ILE A 3 -22.04 -7.93 -17.49
CA ILE A 3 -21.83 -9.16 -18.25
C ILE A 3 -21.75 -10.29 -17.22
N THR A 4 -22.56 -11.32 -17.38
CA THR A 4 -22.49 -12.54 -16.58
C THR A 4 -21.88 -13.62 -17.46
N LEU A 5 -20.74 -14.18 -17.04
CA LEU A 5 -20.11 -15.32 -17.71
C LEU A 5 -20.39 -16.57 -16.89
N ASP A 6 -20.84 -17.64 -17.57
CA ASP A 6 -20.97 -18.97 -16.98
C ASP A 6 -19.73 -19.78 -17.36
N ILE A 7 -18.98 -20.22 -16.36
CA ILE A 7 -17.69 -20.90 -16.51
C ILE A 7 -17.81 -22.26 -15.86
N GLN A 8 -17.39 -23.30 -16.58
CA GLN A 8 -17.30 -24.65 -16.02
C GLN A 8 -16.25 -24.70 -14.91
N ASP A 9 -16.55 -25.35 -13.78
CA ASP A 9 -15.67 -25.39 -12.59
C ASP A 9 -14.21 -25.75 -12.91
N ASN A 10 -13.98 -26.70 -13.83
CA ASN A 10 -12.63 -27.14 -14.22
C ASN A 10 -11.81 -26.09 -15.00
N ARG A 11 -12.41 -24.94 -15.36
CA ARG A 11 -11.77 -23.83 -16.06
C ARG A 11 -11.75 -22.54 -15.24
N PHE A 12 -12.32 -22.56 -14.04
CA PHE A 12 -12.40 -21.38 -13.18
C PHE A 12 -11.00 -20.88 -12.79
N ASP A 13 -10.12 -21.78 -12.36
CA ASP A 13 -8.76 -21.41 -11.92
C ASP A 13 -7.96 -20.78 -13.06
N THR A 14 -7.98 -21.39 -14.25
CA THR A 14 -7.32 -20.84 -15.45
C THR A 14 -7.88 -19.48 -15.87
N PHE A 15 -9.19 -19.28 -15.70
CA PHE A 15 -9.81 -17.98 -15.97
C PHE A 15 -9.37 -16.93 -14.96
N MET A 16 -9.32 -17.25 -13.66
CA MET A 16 -8.82 -16.34 -12.64
C MET A 16 -7.35 -15.99 -12.85
N ASP A 17 -6.50 -16.96 -13.19
CA ASP A 17 -5.09 -16.71 -13.53
C ASP A 17 -4.97 -15.72 -14.69
N LEU A 18 -5.72 -15.93 -15.78
CA LEU A 18 -5.75 -15.03 -16.93
C LEU A 18 -6.20 -13.62 -16.51
N ILE A 19 -7.27 -13.53 -15.73
CA ILE A 19 -7.82 -12.25 -15.25
C ILE A 19 -6.82 -11.53 -14.33
N GLN A 20 -6.06 -12.25 -13.51
CA GLN A 20 -4.99 -11.68 -12.69
C GLN A 20 -3.80 -11.19 -13.52
N THR A 21 -3.47 -11.85 -14.65
CA THR A 21 -2.42 -11.36 -15.57
C THR A 21 -2.83 -10.12 -16.36
N LEU A 22 -4.13 -9.89 -16.51
CA LEU A 22 -4.67 -8.70 -17.10
C LEU A 22 -4.63 -7.60 -16.04
N ASP A 23 -3.69 -6.65 -16.19
CA ASP A 23 -3.45 -5.44 -15.36
C ASP A 23 -4.71 -4.56 -15.06
N TYR A 24 -5.88 -5.00 -15.50
CA TYR A 24 -7.20 -4.41 -15.30
C TYR A 24 -7.85 -4.78 -13.97
N VAL A 25 -7.36 -5.82 -13.28
CA VAL A 25 -7.83 -6.12 -11.92
C VAL A 25 -6.94 -5.41 -10.93
N SER A 26 -7.36 -4.22 -10.52
CA SER A 26 -6.97 -3.68 -9.23
C SER A 26 -7.52 -4.63 -8.17
N ILE A 27 -6.82 -5.73 -7.93
CA ILE A 27 -7.00 -6.52 -6.73
C ILE A 27 -6.65 -5.52 -5.63
N ASN A 28 -7.66 -5.02 -4.93
CA ASN A 28 -7.46 -4.32 -3.67
C ASN A 28 -6.93 -5.36 -2.67
N GLU A 29 -5.72 -5.85 -2.90
CA GLU A 29 -4.92 -6.39 -1.82
C GLU A 29 -4.68 -5.18 -0.93
N GLU A 30 -5.46 -5.07 0.14
CA GLU A 30 -5.03 -4.34 1.31
C GLU A 30 -3.69 -4.95 1.71
N LYS A 31 -2.61 -4.37 1.19
CA LYS A 31 -1.26 -4.81 1.50
C LYS A 31 -1.08 -4.58 2.99
N SER A 32 -1.18 -5.66 3.74
CA SER A 32 -0.86 -5.70 5.16
C SER A 32 0.52 -5.09 5.35
N VAL A 33 0.58 -3.97 6.08
CA VAL A 33 1.85 -3.33 6.44
C VAL A 33 2.61 -4.31 7.34
N PRO A 34 3.82 -4.75 6.98
CA PRO A 34 4.59 -5.69 7.79
C PRO A 34 4.76 -5.21 9.24
N GLU A 35 4.73 -6.14 10.20
CA GLU A 35 4.74 -5.83 11.63
C GLU A 35 5.94 -4.98 12.06
N TRP A 36 7.12 -5.22 11.47
CA TRP A 36 8.32 -4.44 11.76
C TRP A 36 8.15 -2.95 11.39
N GLN A 37 7.40 -2.64 10.33
CA GLN A 37 7.12 -1.26 9.92
C GLN A 37 6.19 -0.59 10.92
N GLN A 38 5.18 -1.33 11.42
CA GLN A 38 4.27 -0.85 12.45
C GLN A 38 5.04 -0.55 13.75
N GLN A 39 5.89 -1.48 14.19
CA GLN A 39 6.71 -1.33 15.40
C GLN A 39 7.69 -0.15 15.29
N GLU A 40 8.35 0.02 14.15
CA GLU A 40 9.27 1.13 13.93
C GLU A 40 8.54 2.49 13.94
N VAL A 41 7.33 2.55 13.37
CA VAL A 41 6.50 3.76 13.44
C VAL A 41 6.11 4.08 14.88
N SER A 42 5.62 3.09 15.64
CA SER A 42 5.26 3.27 17.05
C SER A 42 6.44 3.78 17.88
N LYS A 43 7.62 3.17 17.72
CA LYS A 43 8.85 3.60 18.39
C LYS A 43 9.21 5.06 18.05
N ARG A 44 9.09 5.46 16.80
CA ARG A 44 9.39 6.85 16.39
C ARG A 44 8.39 7.85 16.96
N LEU A 45 7.12 7.48 17.06
CA LEU A 45 6.11 8.32 17.71
C LEU A 45 6.46 8.54 19.18
N GLU A 46 6.85 7.49 19.91
CA GLU A 46 7.29 7.62 21.31
C GLU A 46 8.50 8.54 21.46
N LEU A 47 9.48 8.45 20.55
CA LEU A 47 10.66 9.33 20.57
C LEU A 47 10.32 10.79 20.26
N VAL A 48 9.28 11.03 19.45
CA VAL A 48 8.78 12.38 19.19
C VAL A 48 8.09 12.94 20.43
N ASP A 49 7.25 12.12 21.10
CA ASP A 49 6.54 12.51 22.31
C ASP A 49 7.49 12.75 23.49
N SER A 50 8.57 11.97 23.61
CA SER A 50 9.61 12.18 24.62
C SER A 50 10.52 13.38 24.32
N GLY A 51 10.42 13.96 23.11
CA GLY A 51 11.25 15.08 22.66
C GLY A 51 12.66 14.69 22.22
N GLU A 52 13.00 13.40 22.21
CA GLU A 52 14.28 12.88 21.72
C GLU A 52 14.39 12.97 20.18
N MET A 53 13.25 12.97 19.47
CA MET A 53 13.18 13.09 18.02
C MET A 53 12.38 14.33 17.61
N LYS A 54 12.93 15.10 16.66
CA LYS A 54 12.26 16.31 16.13
C LYS A 54 11.45 15.96 14.88
N THR A 55 10.28 16.57 14.76
CA THR A 55 9.50 16.59 13.53
C THR A 55 9.66 17.93 12.82
N ARG A 56 9.36 17.95 11.52
CA ARG A 56 9.34 19.17 10.72
C ARG A 56 8.20 19.10 9.72
N SER A 57 7.66 20.26 9.34
CA SER A 57 6.62 20.31 8.32
C SER A 57 7.17 19.88 6.95
N TRP A 58 6.29 19.25 6.17
CA TRP A 58 6.62 18.88 4.79
C TRP A 58 6.97 20.11 3.95
N ASP A 59 6.27 21.24 4.11
CA ASP A 59 6.57 22.45 3.34
C ASP A 59 7.97 22.99 3.60
N SER A 60 8.45 22.90 4.84
CA SER A 60 9.84 23.23 5.18
C SER A 60 10.80 22.22 4.53
N ALA A 61 10.54 20.93 4.67
CA ALA A 61 11.37 19.85 4.10
C ALA A 61 11.50 19.96 2.58
N LYS A 62 10.38 20.17 1.90
CA LYS A 62 10.30 20.32 0.45
C LYS A 62 11.13 21.50 -0.04
N LYS A 63 11.06 22.65 0.64
CA LYS A 63 11.87 23.83 0.29
C LYS A 63 13.36 23.52 0.39
N ASP A 64 13.81 22.77 1.40
CA ASP A 64 15.22 22.43 1.53
C ASP A 64 15.69 21.38 0.52
N LEU A 65 14.89 20.33 0.32
CA LEU A 65 15.23 19.20 -0.56
C LEU A 65 15.24 19.59 -2.03
N PHE A 66 14.34 20.50 -2.43
CA PHE A 66 14.15 20.89 -3.83
C PHE A 66 14.55 22.34 -4.11
N LYS A 67 15.43 22.92 -3.28
CA LYS A 67 16.10 24.19 -3.57
C LYS A 67 16.87 24.04 -4.89
N LYS A 68 16.35 24.67 -5.95
CA LYS A 68 17.12 25.06 -7.13
C LYS A 68 17.76 26.42 -6.87
#